data_AF-A0A538C8D3-F1
#
_entry.id   AF-A0A538C8D3-F1
#
_cell.length_a   1.000
_cell.length_b   1.000
_cell.length_c   1.000
_cell.angle_alpha   90.00
_cell.angle_beta   90.00
_cell.angle_gamma   90.00
#
_symmetry.space_group_name_H-M   'P 1'
#
loop_
_entity.id
_entity.type
_entity.pdbx_description
1 polymer ?
#
loop_
_entity_poly.entity_id
_entity_poly.type
_entity_poly.pdbx_seq_one_letter_code
_entity_poly.pdbx_strand_id
1 'polypeptide(L)'
;MRDACRAARVGVVRRLLNVGSAQHTAMLVPTQRGFNAVVDSRLWARAAEADGARRHMRFVLAHELAHTFFYEPGPPPTRASRPDHLEERFCHHFATLLLVPSPAARSAPPEPNGLWELVARYDVSQQVAAWAVARARADRSILMFRRGVHPRGGGREAMRLVWGASQHFLARGESFKSVLADLTPGEHGSCSQRLRLGGRDHDVDLDAWRFPSSMLVVAHHGAHPSLEGPPARPVGAPQGQHLTLFP
;
A
#
# COMPACT_ATOMS: atom_id res chain seq x y z
N MET A 1 14.96 8.42 -7.93
CA MET A 1 15.06 8.66 -6.47
C MET A 1 16.12 9.70 -6.13
N ARG A 2 17.41 9.50 -6.44
CA ARG A 2 18.48 10.49 -6.13
C ARG A 2 18.15 11.90 -6.63
N ASP A 3 17.67 12.02 -7.87
CA ASP A 3 17.32 13.33 -8.44
C ASP A 3 16.11 13.97 -7.75
N ALA A 4 15.13 13.16 -7.34
CA ALA A 4 13.96 13.63 -6.59
C ALA A 4 14.37 14.15 -5.20
N CYS A 5 15.24 13.42 -4.48
CA CYS A 5 15.80 13.89 -3.21
C CYS A 5 16.61 15.19 -3.40
N ARG A 6 17.40 15.29 -4.47
CA ARG A 6 18.18 16.50 -4.79
C ARG A 6 17.26 17.70 -5.05
N ALA A 7 16.23 17.51 -5.89
CA ALA A 7 15.27 18.56 -6.22
C ALA A 7 14.56 19.10 -4.96
N ALA A 8 14.21 18.20 -4.03
CA ALA A 8 13.57 18.56 -2.77
C ALA A 8 14.55 18.94 -1.64
N ARG A 9 15.86 19.02 -1.92
CA ARG A 9 16.92 19.30 -0.93
C ARG A 9 16.86 18.37 0.30
N VAL A 10 16.64 17.09 0.04
CA VAL A 10 16.60 16.03 1.05
C VAL A 10 17.91 15.26 1.05
N GLY A 11 18.68 15.37 2.14
CA GLY A 11 19.77 14.47 2.47
C GLY A 11 19.27 13.14 3.03
N VAL A 12 20.06 12.08 2.95
CA VAL A 12 19.75 10.79 3.59
C VAL A 12 20.79 10.50 4.66
N VAL A 13 20.35 10.34 5.89
CA VAL A 13 21.21 10.12 7.05
C VAL A 13 20.85 8.79 7.71
N ARG A 14 21.85 7.98 8.04
CA ARG A 14 21.64 6.69 8.70
C ARG A 14 21.84 6.87 10.19
N ARG A 15 20.84 6.51 11.00
CA ARG A 15 20.94 6.53 12.47
C ARG A 15 20.14 5.37 13.04
N LEU A 16 20.48 4.94 14.25
CA LEU A 16 19.59 4.03 14.97
C LEU A 16 18.37 4.83 15.42
N LEU A 17 17.18 4.44 14.96
CA LEU A 17 15.93 5.13 15.32
C LEU A 17 15.30 4.42 16.52
N ASN A 18 15.76 4.79 17.72
CA ASN A 18 15.10 4.39 18.97
C ASN A 18 14.23 5.54 19.46
N VAL A 19 12.98 5.62 18.98
CA VAL A 19 12.01 6.64 19.43
C VAL A 19 10.85 5.94 20.14
N GLY A 20 10.95 5.80 21.47
CA GLY A 20 9.88 5.23 22.29
C GLY A 20 9.55 3.76 21.99
N SER A 21 8.26 3.40 22.09
CA SER A 21 7.74 2.04 21.85
C SER A 21 7.37 1.76 20.37
N ALA A 22 7.41 2.78 19.50
CA ALA A 22 7.07 2.65 18.09
C ALA A 22 8.34 2.51 17.24
N GLN A 23 8.44 1.42 16.47
CA GLN A 23 9.52 1.24 15.51
C GLN A 23 9.28 2.11 14.28
N HIS A 24 9.93 3.27 14.21
CA HIS A 24 9.98 4.09 13.00
C HIS A 24 11.06 3.54 12.06
N THR A 25 10.71 3.31 10.80
CA THR A 25 11.66 2.85 9.77
C THR A 25 12.46 4.00 9.16
N ALA A 26 11.83 5.17 9.02
CA ALA A 26 12.46 6.42 8.68
C ALA A 26 11.66 7.60 9.24
N MET A 27 12.25 8.80 9.20
CA MET A 27 11.62 10.05 9.57
C MET A 27 12.25 11.21 8.80
N LEU A 28 11.41 12.08 8.24
CA LEU A 28 11.83 13.35 7.67
C LEU A 28 12.10 14.39 8.78
N VAL A 29 13.33 14.91 8.84
CA VAL A 29 13.77 15.91 9.81
C VAL A 29 14.12 17.21 9.09
N PRO A 30 13.43 18.34 9.37
CA PRO A 30 13.79 19.62 8.81
C PRO A 30 15.13 20.11 9.38
N THR A 31 15.89 20.83 8.56
CA THR A 31 17.22 21.35 8.89
C THR A 31 17.38 22.75 8.31
N GLN A 32 18.43 23.46 8.72
CA GLN A 32 18.78 24.78 8.19
C GLN A 32 18.97 24.82 6.66
N ARG A 33 19.23 23.67 6.01
CA ARG A 33 19.50 23.58 4.57
C ARG A 33 18.41 22.86 3.76
N GLY A 34 17.28 22.51 4.37
CA GLY A 34 16.24 21.68 3.75
C GLY A 34 15.87 20.53 4.68
N PHE A 35 15.91 19.29 4.20
CA PHE A 35 15.50 18.12 4.99
C PHE A 35 16.58 17.05 5.05
N ASN A 36 16.52 16.22 6.08
CA ASN A 36 17.19 14.92 6.13
C ASN A 36 16.14 13.82 6.32
N ALA A 37 16.11 12.84 5.43
CA ALA A 37 15.47 11.57 5.70
C ALA A 37 16.40 10.75 6.60
N VAL A 38 16.07 10.66 7.89
CA VAL A 38 16.79 9.84 8.85
C VAL A 38 16.22 8.43 8.78
N VAL A 39 17.06 7.45 8.50
CA VAL A 39 16.65 6.06 8.26
C VAL A 39 17.28 5.15 9.30
N ASP A 40 16.50 4.17 9.79
CA ASP A 40 17.00 3.17 10.73
C ASP A 40 18.18 2.38 10.13
N SER A 41 19.31 2.38 10.85
CA SER A 41 20.55 1.77 10.39
C SER A 41 20.46 0.25 10.20
N ARG A 42 19.60 -0.45 10.96
CA ARG A 42 19.39 -1.90 10.81
C ARG A 42 18.61 -2.16 9.53
N LEU A 43 17.58 -1.37 9.25
CA LEU A 43 16.85 -1.47 7.99
C LEU A 43 17.78 -1.18 6.80
N TRP A 44 18.67 -0.19 6.94
CA TRP A 44 19.68 0.11 5.93
C TRP A 44 20.64 -1.05 5.68
N ALA A 45 21.14 -1.69 6.75
CA ALA A 45 22.02 -2.85 6.62
C ALA A 45 21.31 -4.00 5.89
N ARG A 46 20.07 -4.33 6.28
CA ARG A 46 19.26 -5.35 5.60
C ARG A 46 18.99 -5.03 4.14
N ALA A 47 18.80 -3.75 3.81
CA ALA A 47 18.62 -3.30 2.43
C ALA A 47 19.86 -3.50 1.54
N ALA A 48 21.06 -3.61 2.14
CA ALA A 48 22.27 -3.96 1.39
C ALA A 48 22.35 -5.47 1.08
N GLU A 49 21.70 -6.31 1.89
CA GLU A 49 21.81 -7.77 1.82
C GLU A 49 20.65 -8.44 1.06
N ALA A 50 19.46 -7.83 1.06
CA ALA A 50 18.25 -8.44 0.51
C ALA A 50 17.44 -7.49 -0.38
N ASP A 51 17.10 -7.97 -1.58
CA ASP A 51 16.27 -7.25 -2.55
C ASP A 51 14.94 -6.74 -1.94
N GLY A 52 14.26 -7.58 -1.16
CA GLY A 52 13.01 -7.20 -0.51
C GLY A 52 13.18 -6.03 0.45
N ALA A 53 14.24 -6.04 1.25
CA ALA A 53 14.55 -4.95 2.17
C ALA A 53 14.98 -3.67 1.43
N ARG A 54 15.72 -3.80 0.33
CA ARG A 54 16.07 -2.67 -0.54
C ARG A 54 14.84 -2.00 -1.15
N ARG A 55 13.93 -2.79 -1.71
CA ARG A 55 12.67 -2.31 -2.30
C ARG A 55 11.79 -1.63 -1.26
N HIS A 56 11.70 -2.21 -0.05
CA HIS A 56 11.00 -1.57 1.07
C HIS A 56 11.64 -0.23 1.45
N MET A 57 12.98 -0.18 1.57
CA MET A 57 13.70 1.05 1.86
C MET A 57 13.46 2.14 0.81
N ARG A 58 13.47 1.78 -0.48
CA ARG A 58 13.17 2.72 -1.58
C ARG A 58 11.77 3.31 -1.45
N PHE A 59 10.79 2.50 -1.07
CA PHE A 59 9.42 2.97 -0.82
C PHE A 59 9.35 3.89 0.40
N VAL A 60 9.96 3.51 1.52
CA VAL A 60 10.02 4.35 2.73
C VAL A 60 10.63 5.72 2.43
N LEU A 61 11.76 5.77 1.72
CA LEU A 61 12.38 7.04 1.31
C LEU A 61 11.49 7.87 0.38
N ALA A 62 10.76 7.22 -0.55
CA ALA A 62 9.79 7.89 -1.41
C ALA A 62 8.63 8.50 -0.61
N HIS A 63 8.18 7.80 0.44
CA HIS A 63 7.13 8.24 1.36
C HIS A 63 7.60 9.43 2.19
N GLU A 64 8.79 9.36 2.79
CA GLU A 64 9.37 10.48 3.54
C GLU A 64 9.58 11.72 2.67
N LEU A 65 9.97 11.53 1.40
CA LEU A 65 10.09 12.64 0.46
C LEU A 65 8.74 13.34 0.24
N ALA A 66 7.63 12.60 0.24
CA ALA A 66 6.30 13.17 0.08
C ALA A 66 5.88 14.05 1.26
N HIS A 67 6.40 13.80 2.48
CA HIS A 67 6.12 14.66 3.62
C HIS A 67 6.62 16.09 3.44
N THR A 68 7.59 16.34 2.53
CA THR A 68 8.07 17.70 2.24
C THR A 68 6.97 18.65 1.74
N PHE A 69 5.88 18.12 1.15
CA PHE A 69 4.74 18.92 0.69
C PHE A 69 3.89 19.51 1.83
N PHE A 70 4.08 19.05 3.06
CA PHE A 70 3.32 19.49 4.24
C PHE A 70 4.13 20.42 5.15
N TYR A 71 5.19 21.02 4.60
CA TYR A 71 6.03 22.00 5.27
C TYR A 71 5.97 23.35 4.57
N GLU A 72 5.96 24.40 5.36
CA GLU A 72 6.16 25.76 4.88
C GLU A 72 7.65 26.01 4.61
N PRO A 73 7.99 26.79 3.57
CA PRO A 73 9.37 27.16 3.29
C PRO A 73 9.98 27.98 4.45
N GLY A 74 11.18 27.62 4.89
CA GLY A 74 11.93 28.36 5.92
C GLY A 74 13.24 27.65 6.30
N PRO A 75 14.17 28.32 7.00
CA PRO A 75 15.34 27.68 7.60
C PRO A 75 15.22 27.58 9.14
N PRO A 76 14.87 26.40 9.71
CA PRO A 76 14.47 25.17 9.04
C PRO A 76 13.01 25.20 8.56
N PRO A 77 12.60 24.32 7.63
CA PRO A 77 11.20 24.22 7.23
C PRO A 77 10.30 23.90 8.42
N THR A 78 9.14 24.53 8.50
CA THR A 78 8.15 24.35 9.59
C THR A 78 6.97 23.55 9.09
N ARG A 79 6.41 22.67 9.92
CA ARG A 79 5.26 21.85 9.50
C ARG A 79 4.01 22.74 9.41
N ALA A 80 3.28 22.66 8.30
CA ALA A 80 2.10 23.50 8.05
C ALA A 80 0.89 23.07 8.89
N SER A 81 0.79 21.78 9.24
CA SER A 81 -0.31 21.22 10.01
C SER A 81 0.11 20.01 10.83
N ARG A 82 -0.74 19.61 11.78
CA ARG A 82 -0.58 18.34 12.50
C ARG A 82 -0.77 17.18 11.50
N PRO A 83 0.06 16.12 11.54
CA PRO A 83 -0.12 14.96 10.69
C PRO A 83 -1.50 14.32 10.87
N ASP A 84 -2.10 13.91 9.76
CA ASP A 84 -3.37 13.19 9.75
C ASP A 84 -3.36 11.99 8.78
N HIS A 85 -4.46 11.27 8.73
CA HIS A 85 -4.60 10.07 7.89
C HIS A 85 -4.69 10.39 6.39
N LEU A 86 -5.09 11.61 6.01
CA LEU A 86 -5.16 12.03 4.61
C LEU A 86 -3.77 12.35 4.08
N GLU A 87 -2.94 12.99 4.90
CA GLU A 87 -1.51 13.19 4.64
C GLU A 87 -0.81 11.86 4.39
N GLU A 88 -0.95 10.87 5.29
CA GLU A 88 -0.33 9.56 5.10
C GLU A 88 -0.81 8.84 3.82
N ARG A 89 -2.10 8.96 3.50
CA ARG A 89 -2.66 8.43 2.25
C ARG A 89 -2.08 9.12 1.02
N PHE A 90 -1.87 10.45 1.08
CA PHE A 90 -1.21 11.21 0.03
C PHE A 90 0.25 10.77 -0.11
N CYS A 91 1.01 10.71 0.97
CA CYS A 91 2.43 10.33 0.94
C CYS A 91 2.63 8.94 0.33
N HIS A 92 1.77 8.02 0.71
CA HIS A 92 1.74 6.68 0.16
C HIS A 92 1.39 6.68 -1.34
N HIS A 93 0.42 7.51 -1.76
CA HIS A 93 0.05 7.65 -3.16
C HIS A 93 1.18 8.21 -4.01
N PHE A 94 1.78 9.31 -3.55
CA PHE A 94 2.94 9.95 -4.14
C PHE A 94 4.10 8.97 -4.29
N ALA A 95 4.45 8.23 -3.23
CA ALA A 95 5.54 7.26 -3.23
C ALA A 95 5.39 6.21 -4.35
N THR A 96 4.17 5.70 -4.55
CA THR A 96 3.90 4.74 -5.64
C THR A 96 4.06 5.38 -7.01
N LEU A 97 3.50 6.57 -7.24
CA LEU A 97 3.59 7.26 -8.54
C LEU A 97 5.03 7.67 -8.87
N LEU A 98 5.81 8.05 -7.86
CA LEU A 98 7.22 8.39 -8.01
C LEU A 98 8.06 7.17 -8.42
N LEU A 99 7.74 5.98 -7.90
CA LEU A 99 8.50 4.77 -8.15
C LEU A 99 8.08 4.02 -9.42
N VAL A 100 6.79 4.04 -9.75
CA VAL A 100 6.24 3.35 -10.93
C VAL A 100 5.46 4.37 -11.77
N PRO A 101 5.97 4.75 -12.96
CA PRO A 101 5.30 5.70 -13.84
C PRO A 101 3.90 5.24 -14.24
N SER A 102 2.92 6.15 -14.18
CA SER A 102 1.52 5.85 -14.52
C SER A 102 1.32 5.21 -15.91
N PRO A 103 2.02 5.63 -16.99
CA PRO A 103 1.88 4.98 -18.29
C PRO A 103 2.27 3.50 -18.27
N ALA A 104 3.38 3.16 -17.59
CA ALA A 104 3.83 1.78 -17.47
C ALA A 104 2.89 0.93 -16.60
N ALA A 105 2.39 1.51 -15.51
CA ALA A 105 1.38 0.85 -14.67
C ALA A 105 0.06 0.62 -15.41
N ARG A 106 -0.35 1.55 -16.28
CA ARG A 106 -1.58 1.44 -17.09
C ARG A 106 -1.45 0.34 -18.15
N SER A 107 -0.29 0.23 -18.80
CA SER A 107 -0.03 -0.76 -19.84
C SER A 107 0.23 -2.16 -19.30
N ALA A 108 0.64 -2.29 -18.04
CA ALA A 108 0.94 -3.58 -17.44
C ALA A 108 -0.35 -4.43 -17.26
N PRO A 109 -0.32 -5.72 -17.64
CA PRO A 109 -1.35 -6.66 -17.23
C PRO A 109 -1.43 -6.73 -15.69
N PRO A 110 -2.64 -6.79 -15.10
CA PRO A 110 -2.81 -6.84 -13.64
C PRO A 110 -2.52 -8.25 -13.06
N GLU A 111 -2.16 -9.19 -13.92
CA GLU A 111 -1.86 -10.59 -13.66
C GLU A 111 -0.45 -10.76 -13.09
N PRO A 112 -0.08 -11.95 -12.56
CA PRO A 112 1.21 -12.16 -11.91
C PRO A 112 2.41 -11.74 -12.75
N ASN A 113 2.45 -12.11 -14.04
CA ASN A 113 3.59 -11.80 -14.91
C ASN A 113 3.76 -10.29 -15.13
N GLY A 114 2.67 -9.56 -15.41
CA GLY A 114 2.72 -8.10 -15.56
C GLY A 114 3.17 -7.38 -14.28
N LEU A 115 2.73 -7.87 -13.11
CA LEU A 115 3.23 -7.34 -11.84
C LEU A 115 4.72 -7.64 -11.60
N TRP A 116 5.18 -8.85 -11.96
CA TRP A 116 6.59 -9.22 -11.85
C TRP A 116 7.50 -8.41 -12.78
N GLU A 117 7.03 -8.11 -13.99
CA GLU A 117 7.73 -7.22 -14.91
C GLU A 117 7.90 -5.82 -14.31
N LEU A 118 6.87 -5.25 -13.69
CA LEU A 118 6.98 -3.96 -13.00
C LEU A 118 7.95 -4.02 -11.80
N VAL A 119 7.88 -5.09 -11.01
CA VAL A 119 8.79 -5.34 -9.88
C VAL A 119 10.24 -5.33 -10.34
N ALA A 120 10.55 -6.09 -11.40
CA ALA A 120 11.89 -6.18 -11.95
C ALA A 120 12.35 -4.85 -12.57
N ARG A 121 11.49 -4.21 -13.37
CA ARG A 121 11.83 -3.00 -14.13
C ARG A 121 12.04 -1.77 -13.23
N TYR A 122 11.25 -1.62 -12.18
CA TYR A 122 11.28 -0.42 -11.32
C TYR A 122 11.93 -0.65 -9.96
N ASP A 123 12.37 -1.88 -9.67
CA ASP A 123 12.92 -2.32 -8.39
C ASP A 123 12.00 -1.91 -7.22
N VAL A 124 10.77 -2.43 -7.25
CA VAL A 124 9.71 -2.20 -6.26
C VAL A 124 9.16 -3.52 -5.73
N SER A 125 8.45 -3.52 -4.61
CA SER A 125 7.77 -4.73 -4.13
C SER A 125 6.55 -5.05 -5.00
N GLN A 126 6.09 -6.31 -4.99
CA GLN A 126 4.88 -6.73 -5.69
C GLN A 126 3.65 -5.92 -5.25
N GLN A 127 3.58 -5.59 -3.96
CA GLN A 127 2.51 -4.76 -3.40
C GLN A 127 2.51 -3.34 -4.00
N VAL A 128 3.68 -2.72 -4.16
CA VAL A 128 3.80 -1.40 -4.79
C VAL A 128 3.45 -1.45 -6.28
N ALA A 129 3.87 -2.50 -7.00
CA ALA A 129 3.45 -2.72 -8.39
C ALA A 129 1.92 -2.85 -8.51
N ALA A 130 1.29 -3.64 -7.64
CA ALA A 130 -0.16 -3.81 -7.61
C ALA A 130 -0.89 -2.48 -7.31
N TRP A 131 -0.40 -1.69 -6.34
CA TRP A 131 -0.94 -0.35 -6.07
C TRP A 131 -0.82 0.59 -7.26
N ALA A 132 0.30 0.54 -8.00
CA ALA A 132 0.49 1.36 -9.18
C ALA A 132 -0.55 1.01 -10.26
N VAL A 133 -0.72 -0.29 -10.55
CA VAL A 133 -1.69 -0.77 -11.55
C VAL A 133 -3.13 -0.40 -11.15
N ALA A 134 -3.54 -0.72 -9.93
CA ALA A 134 -4.90 -0.43 -9.46
C ALA A 134 -5.23 1.07 -9.42
N ARG A 135 -4.23 1.94 -9.23
CA ARG A 135 -4.42 3.39 -9.31
C ARG A 135 -4.49 3.90 -10.74
N ALA A 136 -3.72 3.30 -11.66
CA ALA A 136 -3.78 3.63 -13.07
C ALA A 136 -5.06 3.10 -13.75
N ARG A 137 -5.72 2.11 -13.12
CA ARG A 137 -6.90 1.38 -13.62
C ARG A 137 -7.98 1.30 -12.53
N ALA A 138 -8.80 2.34 -12.44
CA ALA A 138 -9.83 2.48 -11.41
C ALA A 138 -10.90 1.36 -11.45
N ASP A 139 -11.01 0.66 -12.58
CA ASP A 139 -11.88 -0.49 -12.81
C ASP A 139 -11.30 -1.82 -12.29
N ARG A 140 -10.18 -1.78 -11.54
CA ARG A 140 -9.52 -2.97 -11.00
C ARG A 140 -9.24 -2.86 -9.51
N SER A 141 -9.49 -3.95 -8.80
CA SER A 141 -8.89 -4.23 -7.50
C SER A 141 -7.92 -5.39 -7.61
N ILE A 142 -6.74 -5.28 -6.99
CA ILE A 142 -5.76 -6.37 -6.90
C ILE A 142 -5.62 -6.77 -5.44
N LEU A 143 -5.86 -8.02 -5.13
CA LEU A 143 -5.92 -8.54 -3.77
C LEU A 143 -4.94 -9.70 -3.62
N MET A 144 -4.21 -9.72 -2.50
CA MET A 144 -3.34 -10.83 -2.15
C MET A 144 -3.85 -11.52 -0.91
N PHE A 145 -4.09 -12.81 -1.04
CA PHE A 145 -4.50 -13.69 0.05
C PHE A 145 -3.38 -14.65 0.41
N ARG A 146 -3.34 -15.06 1.67
CA ARG A 146 -2.48 -16.13 2.18
C ARG A 146 -3.33 -17.10 2.98
N ARG A 147 -3.01 -18.39 2.85
CA ARG A 147 -3.64 -19.43 3.66
C ARG A 147 -3.31 -19.20 5.13
N GLY A 148 -4.32 -19.24 5.98
CA GLY A 148 -4.15 -19.11 7.42
C GLY A 148 -5.39 -19.52 8.18
N VAL A 149 -5.23 -19.76 9.47
CA VAL A 149 -6.32 -20.21 10.35
C VAL A 149 -7.40 -19.14 10.48
N HIS A 150 -8.66 -19.55 10.33
CA HIS A 150 -9.82 -18.70 10.56
C HIS A 150 -10.03 -18.52 12.08
N PRO A 151 -10.05 -17.28 12.60
CA PRO A 151 -10.02 -17.02 14.05
C PRO A 151 -11.27 -17.55 14.77
N ARG A 152 -12.40 -17.65 14.06
CA ARG A 152 -13.68 -18.18 14.57
C ARG A 152 -14.06 -19.53 13.98
N GLY A 153 -13.20 -20.12 13.15
CA GLY A 153 -13.53 -21.29 12.32
C GLY A 153 -13.10 -22.62 12.90
N GLY A 154 -12.83 -22.69 14.22
CA GLY A 154 -12.41 -23.93 14.88
C GLY A 154 -11.14 -24.54 14.29
N GLY A 155 -10.17 -23.71 13.88
CA GLY A 155 -8.90 -24.18 13.29
C GLY A 155 -8.92 -24.40 11.77
N ARG A 156 -10.08 -24.29 11.10
CA ARG A 156 -10.15 -24.41 9.63
C ARG A 156 -9.30 -23.33 8.96
N GLU A 157 -8.51 -23.74 7.96
CA GLU A 157 -7.74 -22.82 7.14
C GLU A 157 -8.63 -22.14 6.09
N ALA A 158 -8.34 -20.88 5.81
CA ALA A 158 -8.99 -20.11 4.76
C ALA A 158 -7.97 -19.22 4.03
N MET A 159 -8.31 -18.76 2.83
CA MET A 159 -7.55 -17.72 2.14
C MET A 159 -7.87 -16.37 2.79
N ARG A 160 -6.89 -15.78 3.50
CA ARG A 160 -7.06 -14.54 4.27
C ARG A 160 -6.33 -13.38 3.61
N LEU A 161 -6.99 -12.23 3.52
CA LEU A 161 -6.41 -11.06 2.87
C LEU A 161 -5.17 -10.59 3.63
N VAL A 162 -4.04 -10.50 2.93
CA VAL A 162 -2.79 -9.94 3.46
C VAL A 162 -2.73 -8.44 3.14
N TRP A 163 -3.01 -8.10 1.90
CA TRP A 163 -3.08 -6.72 1.40
C TRP A 163 -4.00 -6.64 0.19
N GLY A 164 -4.50 -5.43 -0.09
CA GLY A 164 -5.23 -5.11 -1.30
C GLY A 164 -4.75 -3.80 -1.91
N ALA A 165 -5.08 -3.60 -3.18
CA ALA A 165 -4.75 -2.45 -4.00
C ALA A 165 -5.99 -2.04 -4.81
N SER A 166 -6.69 -0.98 -4.38
CA SER A 166 -7.90 -0.44 -5.02
C SER A 166 -8.37 0.85 -4.31
N GLN A 167 -9.57 1.35 -4.63
CA GLN A 167 -10.30 2.30 -3.77
C GLN A 167 -11.24 1.59 -2.78
N HIS A 168 -11.54 0.32 -3.03
CA HIS A 168 -12.50 -0.50 -2.29
C HIS A 168 -11.80 -1.75 -1.76
N PHE A 169 -11.45 -1.77 -0.47
CA PHE A 169 -10.67 -2.86 0.13
C PHE A 169 -11.54 -3.78 0.99
N LEU A 170 -11.22 -5.07 0.96
CA LEU A 170 -11.52 -5.96 2.08
C LEU A 170 -10.69 -5.55 3.30
N ALA A 171 -11.22 -5.77 4.50
CA ALA A 171 -10.42 -5.54 5.70
C ALA A 171 -9.30 -6.60 5.78
N ARG A 172 -8.12 -6.20 6.30
CA ARG A 172 -6.99 -7.13 6.45
C ARG A 172 -7.40 -8.31 7.31
N GLY A 173 -7.08 -9.52 6.84
CA GLY A 173 -7.42 -10.77 7.51
C GLY A 173 -8.83 -11.28 7.23
N GLU A 174 -9.66 -10.58 6.45
CA GLU A 174 -10.94 -11.14 5.97
C GLU A 174 -10.70 -12.34 5.06
N SER A 175 -11.63 -13.30 5.12
CA SER A 175 -11.59 -14.51 4.33
C SER A 175 -12.14 -14.28 2.93
N PHE A 176 -11.50 -14.87 1.93
CA PHE A 176 -11.99 -14.86 0.56
C PHE A 176 -13.18 -15.82 0.40
N LYS A 177 -14.38 -15.27 0.25
CA LYS A 177 -15.63 -16.03 0.10
C LYS A 177 -15.95 -16.18 -1.40
N SER A 178 -15.23 -17.07 -2.06
CA SER A 178 -15.40 -17.36 -3.48
C SER A 178 -15.14 -18.84 -3.73
N VAL A 179 -15.78 -19.42 -4.75
CA VAL A 179 -15.44 -20.76 -5.25
C VAL A 179 -13.98 -20.85 -5.72
N LEU A 180 -13.39 -19.71 -6.11
CA LEU A 180 -11.97 -19.64 -6.48
C LEU A 180 -11.03 -19.87 -5.30
N ALA A 181 -11.51 -19.81 -4.05
CA ALA A 181 -10.70 -20.12 -2.87
C ALA A 181 -10.21 -21.58 -2.83
N ASP A 182 -10.92 -22.47 -3.53
CA ASP A 182 -10.67 -23.92 -3.56
C ASP A 182 -9.72 -24.36 -4.69
N LEU A 183 -9.22 -23.41 -5.50
CA LEU A 183 -8.21 -23.70 -6.53
C LEU A 183 -6.98 -24.41 -5.95
N THR A 184 -6.48 -25.38 -6.70
CA THR A 184 -5.25 -26.14 -6.42
C THR A 184 -4.02 -25.28 -6.75
N PRO A 185 -2.90 -25.37 -6.00
CA PRO A 185 -1.67 -24.66 -6.36
C PRO A 185 -1.24 -24.88 -7.81
N GLY A 186 -1.00 -23.79 -8.54
CA GLY A 186 -0.68 -23.80 -9.97
C GLY A 186 -1.90 -23.50 -10.87
N GLU A 187 -3.12 -23.61 -10.33
CA GLU A 187 -4.33 -23.33 -11.11
C GLU A 187 -4.62 -21.83 -11.23
N HIS A 188 -5.30 -21.52 -12.33
CA HIS A 188 -5.94 -20.25 -12.62
C HIS A 188 -7.42 -20.51 -12.86
N GLY A 189 -8.28 -19.65 -12.33
CA GLY A 189 -9.72 -19.73 -12.56
C GLY A 189 -10.36 -18.36 -12.54
N SER A 190 -11.52 -18.28 -13.18
CA SER A 190 -12.33 -17.06 -13.23
C SER A 190 -13.77 -17.33 -12.86
N CYS A 191 -14.44 -16.34 -12.26
CA CYS A 191 -15.87 -16.40 -11.99
C CYS A 191 -16.47 -15.00 -11.83
N SER A 192 -17.76 -14.85 -12.13
CA SER A 192 -18.52 -13.66 -11.78
C SER A 192 -19.25 -13.89 -10.45
N GLN A 193 -19.13 -12.97 -9.51
CA GLN A 193 -19.84 -13.06 -8.23
C GLN A 193 -20.03 -11.71 -7.56
N ARG A 194 -20.95 -11.67 -6.60
CA ARG A 194 -21.13 -10.51 -5.72
C ARG A 194 -20.13 -10.57 -4.56
N LEU A 195 -19.32 -9.52 -4.39
CA LEU A 195 -18.36 -9.37 -3.30
C LEU A 195 -18.58 -8.08 -2.53
N ARG A 196 -18.44 -8.17 -1.20
CA ARG A 196 -18.45 -6.99 -0.34
C ARG A 196 -17.06 -6.35 -0.29
N LEU A 197 -16.84 -5.24 -1.01
CA LEU A 197 -15.57 -4.50 -1.06
C LEU A 197 -15.77 -3.10 -0.47
N GLY A 198 -14.90 -2.68 0.45
CA GLY A 198 -15.04 -1.37 1.11
C GLY A 198 -16.37 -1.18 1.85
N GLY A 199 -16.97 -2.28 2.34
CA GLY A 199 -18.25 -2.27 3.05
C GLY A 199 -19.50 -2.26 2.16
N ARG A 200 -19.37 -2.21 0.83
CA ARG A 200 -20.47 -2.22 -0.15
C ARG A 200 -20.43 -3.50 -0.98
N ASP A 201 -21.57 -3.96 -1.47
CA ASP A 201 -21.63 -5.10 -2.38
C ASP A 201 -21.38 -4.64 -3.83
N HIS A 202 -20.55 -5.38 -4.54
CA HIS A 202 -20.17 -5.15 -5.93
C HIS A 202 -20.34 -6.44 -6.71
N ASP A 203 -20.97 -6.36 -7.88
CA ASP A 203 -20.92 -7.44 -8.86
C ASP A 203 -19.59 -7.29 -9.62
N VAL A 204 -18.73 -8.31 -9.51
CA VAL A 204 -17.37 -8.29 -10.05
C VAL A 204 -17.07 -9.57 -10.82
N ASP A 205 -16.28 -9.43 -11.87
CA ASP A 205 -15.61 -10.57 -12.49
C ASP A 205 -14.26 -10.76 -11.82
N LEU A 206 -13.96 -11.98 -11.42
CA LEU A 206 -12.75 -12.34 -10.69
C LEU A 206 -11.88 -13.21 -11.57
N ASP A 207 -10.60 -12.89 -11.61
CA ASP A 207 -9.53 -13.77 -12.05
C ASP A 207 -8.63 -14.08 -10.84
N ALA A 208 -8.33 -15.35 -10.61
CA ALA A 208 -7.52 -15.79 -9.48
C ALA A 208 -6.40 -16.73 -9.91
N TRP A 209 -5.20 -16.50 -9.37
CA TRP A 209 -4.02 -17.34 -9.56
C TRP A 209 -3.59 -17.92 -8.22
N ARG A 210 -3.58 -19.25 -8.11
CA ARG A 210 -3.24 -19.95 -6.88
C ARG A 210 -1.75 -20.32 -6.86
N PHE A 211 -1.05 -19.89 -5.82
CA PHE A 211 0.33 -20.28 -5.51
C PHE A 211 0.36 -21.33 -4.38
N PRO A 212 1.50 -21.88 -3.93
CA PRO A 212 1.50 -22.88 -2.85
C PRO A 212 0.77 -22.43 -1.56
N SER A 213 1.06 -21.23 -1.06
CA SER A 213 0.47 -20.71 0.19
C SER A 213 -0.29 -19.39 0.04
N SER A 214 -0.36 -18.84 -1.17
CA SER A 214 -1.00 -17.56 -1.45
C SER A 214 -1.88 -17.60 -2.70
N MET A 215 -2.61 -16.52 -2.93
CA MET A 215 -3.43 -16.33 -4.12
C MET A 215 -3.46 -14.85 -4.47
N LEU A 216 -3.24 -14.55 -5.75
CA LEU A 216 -3.51 -13.24 -6.30
C LEU A 216 -4.91 -13.28 -6.90
N VAL A 217 -5.73 -12.28 -6.59
CA VAL A 217 -7.07 -12.11 -7.17
C VAL A 217 -7.13 -10.74 -7.79
N VAL A 218 -7.54 -10.65 -9.04
CA VAL A 218 -7.89 -9.40 -9.71
C VAL A 218 -9.41 -9.35 -9.82
N ALA A 219 -10.02 -8.32 -9.24
CA ALA A 219 -11.45 -8.06 -9.38
C ALA A 219 -11.66 -6.96 -10.41
N HIS A 220 -12.45 -7.27 -11.42
CA HIS A 220 -12.86 -6.41 -12.51
C HIS A 220 -14.21 -5.85 -12.11
N HIS A 221 -14.23 -4.55 -11.81
CA HIS A 221 -15.48 -3.86 -11.59
C HIS A 221 -16.08 -3.65 -12.97
N GLY A 222 -17.30 -4.17 -13.19
CA GLY A 222 -18.06 -3.82 -14.39
C GLY A 222 -18.09 -2.30 -14.54
N ALA A 223 -18.22 -1.81 -15.78
CA ALA A 223 -18.48 -0.40 -16.02
C ALA A 223 -19.81 -0.03 -15.35
N HIS A 224 -19.78 0.24 -14.05
CA HIS A 224 -20.93 0.78 -13.37
C HIS A 224 -21.21 2.10 -14.06
N PRO A 225 -22.44 2.32 -14.58
CA PRO A 225 -22.85 3.66 -14.99
C PRO A 225 -22.55 4.55 -13.78
N SER A 226 -21.73 5.58 -14.02
CA SER A 226 -21.15 6.47 -13.03
C SER A 226 -22.16 6.72 -11.92
N LEU A 227 -21.96 6.07 -10.76
CA LEU A 227 -22.70 6.40 -9.57
C LEU A 227 -22.13 7.73 -9.11
N GLU A 228 -22.62 8.83 -9.68
CA GLU A 228 -22.55 10.20 -9.14
C GLU A 228 -23.37 10.30 -7.84
N GLY A 229 -23.30 9.29 -6.98
CA GLY A 229 -23.75 9.36 -5.62
C GLY A 229 -22.61 9.93 -4.76
N PRO A 230 -22.90 10.82 -3.80
CA PRO A 230 -21.88 11.32 -2.89
C PRO A 230 -21.15 10.14 -2.20
N PRO A 231 -19.84 10.27 -1.92
CA PRO A 231 -19.08 9.21 -1.26
C PRO A 231 -19.80 8.77 0.01
N ALA A 232 -19.88 7.45 0.25
CA ALA A 232 -20.40 6.96 1.53
C ALA A 232 -19.59 7.63 2.64
N ARG A 233 -20.30 8.24 3.59
CA ARG A 233 -19.70 8.61 4.86
C ARG A 233 -19.01 7.36 5.42
N PRO A 234 -17.76 7.47 5.92
CA PRO A 234 -17.07 6.35 6.53
C PRO A 234 -17.95 5.78 7.65
N VAL A 235 -18.28 4.49 7.53
CA VAL A 235 -19.03 3.76 8.55
C VAL A 235 -18.08 3.54 9.73
N GLY A 236 -18.27 4.31 10.80
CA GLY A 236 -17.66 4.07 12.10
C GLY A 236 -16.23 4.60 12.26
N ALA A 237 -16.07 5.92 12.35
CA ALA A 237 -15.11 6.44 13.33
C ALA A 237 -15.73 6.23 14.71
N PRO A 238 -15.06 5.58 15.68
CA PRO A 238 -15.58 5.47 17.04
C PRO A 238 -15.83 6.88 17.59
N GLN A 239 -17.05 7.12 18.05
CA GLN A 239 -17.39 8.34 18.77
C GLN A 239 -16.49 8.46 20.01
N GLY A 240 -16.03 9.69 20.24
CA GLY A 240 -14.97 10.06 21.17
C GLY A 240 -14.94 9.31 22.50
N GLN A 241 -13.77 8.76 22.82
CA GLN A 241 -13.32 8.74 24.21
C GLN A 241 -12.45 9.98 24.43
N HIS A 242 -12.97 10.88 25.26
CA HIS A 242 -12.19 11.92 25.91
C HIS A 242 -11.05 11.24 26.68
N LEU A 243 -9.82 11.37 26.20
CA LEU A 243 -8.63 11.16 27.03
C LEU A 243 -8.31 12.50 27.68
N THR A 244 -8.71 12.61 28.95
CA THR A 244 -8.22 13.61 29.89
C THR A 244 -6.71 13.48 30.01
N LEU A 245 -6.02 14.56 29.65
CA LEU A 245 -4.63 14.85 30.00
C LEU A 245 -4.51 14.95 31.53
N PHE A 246 -3.41 14.46 32.11
CA PHE A 246 -2.58 15.11 33.14
C PHE A 246 -1.47 14.15 33.63
N PRO A 247 -0.34 14.65 34.16
CA PRO A 247 0.36 15.90 33.88
C PRO A 247 1.66 15.69 33.08
#